data_AF-A0A2U3ES23-F1
#
_entry.id   AF-A0A2U3ES23-F1
#
_cell.length_a   1.000
_cell.length_b   1.000
_cell.length_c   1.000
_cell.angle_alpha   90.00
_cell.angle_beta   90.00
_cell.angle_gamma   90.00
#
_symmetry.space_group_name_H-M   'P 1'
#
loop_
_entity.id
_entity.type
_entity.pdbx_description
1 polymer ?
#
loop_
_entity_poly.entity_id
_entity_poly.type
_entity_poly.pdbx_seq_one_letter_code
_entity_poly.pdbx_strand_id
1 'polypeptide(L)'
;MFLQVEEEEWKMWRSVSNDISDGLRDVMGNTPIGQVSQDIVYRQIQLMKSLPLEAADRVREIQSRAIEAVINGERPEQLYSMIMESGDVAAGRAKMIARTEIGRATGALTQARALAVGSEGYFWRIEGYGTRDSHRWMKDKFVRWDNPPTLDSLTGHAGCLPNCKCWPDVQIPGPRF
;
A
#
# COMPACT_ATOMS: atom_id res chain seq x y z
N MET A 1 -15.72 -34.82 7.66
CA MET A 1 -15.68 -33.94 8.84
C MET A 1 -14.69 -32.79 8.64
N PHE A 2 -13.41 -33.02 8.32
CA PHE A 2 -12.44 -31.93 8.05
C PHE A 2 -12.78 -31.04 6.83
N LEU A 3 -13.19 -31.62 5.69
CA LEU A 3 -13.52 -30.85 4.48
C LEU A 3 -14.72 -29.91 4.65
N GLN A 4 -15.71 -30.30 5.49
CA GLN A 4 -16.87 -29.46 5.76
C GLN A 4 -16.50 -28.25 6.62
N VAL A 5 -15.64 -28.46 7.63
CA VAL A 5 -15.12 -27.37 8.48
C VAL A 5 -14.30 -26.39 7.65
N GLU A 6 -13.42 -26.89 6.76
CA GLU A 6 -12.63 -26.02 5.86
C GLU A 6 -13.53 -25.19 4.93
N GLU A 7 -14.61 -25.77 4.40
CA GLU A 7 -15.54 -25.04 3.54
C GLU A 7 -16.33 -23.97 4.31
N GLU A 8 -16.79 -24.28 5.52
CA GLU A 8 -17.48 -23.35 6.41
C GLU A 8 -16.57 -22.19 6.82
N GLU A 9 -15.33 -22.49 7.22
CA GLU A 9 -14.31 -21.48 7.54
C GLU A 9 -14.02 -20.60 6.32
N TRP A 10 -13.87 -21.19 5.13
CA TRP A 10 -13.64 -20.43 3.91
C TRP A 10 -14.79 -19.47 3.59
N LYS A 11 -16.05 -19.92 3.73
CA LYS A 11 -17.23 -19.07 3.54
C LYS A 11 -17.26 -17.92 4.55
N MET A 12 -16.95 -18.19 5.82
CA MET A 12 -16.85 -17.16 6.85
C MET A 12 -15.78 -16.12 6.51
N TRP A 13 -14.55 -16.56 6.19
CA TRP A 13 -13.47 -15.64 5.81
C TRP A 13 -13.82 -14.80 4.59
N ARG A 14 -14.47 -15.41 3.59
CA ARG A 14 -14.93 -14.69 2.41
C ARG A 14 -15.98 -13.63 2.75
N SER A 15 -16.94 -13.94 3.64
CA SER A 15 -17.93 -12.96 4.09
C SER A 15 -17.26 -11.78 4.77
N VAL A 16 -16.34 -12.03 5.70
CA VAL A 16 -15.60 -10.98 6.41
C VAL A 16 -14.80 -10.12 5.43
N SER A 17 -14.14 -10.72 4.44
CA SER A 17 -13.43 -9.98 3.40
C SER A 17 -14.37 -9.07 2.59
N ASN A 18 -15.56 -9.54 2.24
CA ASN A 18 -16.54 -8.72 1.53
C ASN A 18 -16.99 -7.51 2.38
N ASP A 19 -17.28 -7.73 3.67
CA ASP A 19 -17.69 -6.65 4.57
C ASP A 19 -16.58 -5.60 4.74
N ILE A 20 -15.32 -6.03 4.85
CA ILE A 20 -14.16 -5.13 4.88
C ILE A 20 -14.07 -4.35 3.57
N SER A 21 -14.23 -5.01 2.42
CA SER A 21 -14.18 -4.34 1.12
C SER A 21 -15.28 -3.31 0.94
N ASP A 22 -16.51 -3.61 1.38
CA ASP A 22 -17.61 -2.64 1.32
C ASP A 22 -17.36 -1.44 2.24
N GLY A 23 -16.84 -1.67 3.45
CA GLY A 23 -16.41 -0.58 4.32
C GLY A 23 -15.27 0.27 3.72
N LEU A 24 -14.30 -0.37 3.05
CA LEU A 24 -13.21 0.35 2.38
C LEU A 24 -13.72 1.14 1.16
N ARG A 25 -14.68 0.61 0.39
CA ARG A 25 -15.33 1.34 -0.70
C ARG A 25 -16.04 2.58 -0.19
N ASP A 26 -16.75 2.47 0.93
CA ASP A 26 -17.40 3.61 1.57
C ASP A 26 -16.37 4.66 2.04
N VAL A 27 -15.32 4.24 2.75
CA VAL A 27 -14.24 5.15 3.17
C VAL A 27 -13.60 5.87 1.97
N MET A 28 -13.33 5.13 0.89
CA MET A 28 -12.65 5.67 -0.29
C MET A 28 -13.57 6.54 -1.17
N GLY A 29 -14.86 6.23 -1.25
CA GLY A 29 -15.83 6.94 -2.09
C GLY A 29 -16.53 8.11 -1.40
N ASN A 30 -16.79 7.99 -0.10
CA ASN A 30 -17.73 8.85 0.62
C ASN A 30 -17.11 9.66 1.77
N THR A 31 -15.79 9.56 2.00
CA THR A 31 -15.11 10.34 3.07
C THR A 31 -13.91 11.12 2.55
N PRO A 32 -13.47 12.19 3.26
CA PRO A 32 -12.23 12.90 2.91
C PRO A 32 -10.98 12.03 2.93
N ILE A 33 -11.00 10.89 3.63
CA ILE A 33 -9.87 9.95 3.68
C ILE A 33 -9.56 9.45 2.27
N GLY A 34 -10.57 9.10 1.47
CA GLY A 34 -10.38 8.64 0.10
C GLY A 34 -9.68 9.66 -0.78
N GLN A 35 -10.08 10.93 -0.70
CA GLN A 35 -9.47 12.04 -1.43
C GLN A 35 -8.00 12.23 -1.02
N VAL A 36 -7.71 12.21 0.29
CA VAL A 36 -6.34 12.34 0.81
C VAL A 36 -5.46 11.15 0.39
N SER A 37 -5.99 9.92 0.43
CA SER A 37 -5.26 8.73 -0.02
C SER A 37 -4.90 8.79 -1.50
N GLN A 38 -5.85 9.17 -2.36
CA GLN A 38 -5.60 9.36 -3.79
C GLN A 38 -4.56 10.45 -4.03
N ASP A 39 -4.69 11.60 -3.36
CA ASP A 39 -3.75 12.71 -3.50
C ASP A 39 -2.32 12.35 -3.07
N ILE A 40 -2.15 11.56 -1.99
CA ILE A 40 -0.83 11.04 -1.58
C ILE A 40 -0.19 10.21 -2.70
N VAL A 41 -0.96 9.33 -3.35
CA VAL A 41 -0.47 8.50 -4.47
C VAL A 41 -0.15 9.36 -5.69
N TYR A 42 -1.05 10.26 -6.09
CA TYR A 42 -0.88 11.13 -7.26
C TYR A 42 0.30 12.09 -7.15
N ARG A 43 0.59 12.62 -5.96
CA ARG A 43 1.75 13.49 -5.73
C ARG A 43 3.08 12.80 -6.07
N GLN A 44 3.16 11.47 -6.00
CA GLN A 44 4.37 10.74 -6.41
C GLN A 44 4.64 10.84 -7.91
N ILE A 45 3.61 10.84 -8.76
CA ILE A 45 3.78 11.01 -10.21
C ILE A 45 4.26 12.41 -10.55
N GLN A 46 3.74 13.44 -9.88
CA GLN A 46 4.14 14.83 -10.11
C GLN A 46 5.63 15.08 -9.79
N LEU A 47 6.20 14.31 -8.86
CA LEU A 47 7.63 14.33 -8.56
C LEU A 47 8.48 13.69 -9.68
N MET A 48 7.89 12.86 -10.54
CA MET A 48 8.55 12.25 -11.70
C MET A 48 8.55 13.23 -12.89
N LYS A 49 9.27 14.35 -12.72
CA LYS A 49 9.31 15.51 -13.62
C LYS A 49 9.73 15.22 -15.07
N SER A 50 10.20 14.02 -15.40
CA SER A 50 10.82 13.68 -16.69
C SER A 50 10.22 12.47 -17.41
N LEU A 51 9.03 12.00 -17.01
CA LEU A 51 8.37 10.89 -17.71
C LEU A 51 7.69 11.36 -19.00
N PRO A 52 7.87 10.66 -20.14
CA PRO A 52 7.02 10.82 -21.32
C PRO A 52 5.54 10.66 -20.97
N LEU A 53 4.64 11.37 -21.68
CA LEU A 53 3.20 11.36 -21.39
C LEU A 53 2.61 9.95 -21.36
N GLU A 54 2.92 9.11 -22.34
CA GLU A 54 2.47 7.72 -22.41
C GLU A 54 2.96 6.89 -21.20
N ALA A 55 4.19 7.13 -20.74
CA ALA A 55 4.71 6.48 -19.55
C ALA A 55 4.01 6.97 -18.28
N ALA A 56 3.63 8.25 -18.23
CA ALA A 56 2.88 8.81 -17.11
C ALA A 56 1.43 8.29 -17.07
N ASP A 57 0.77 8.12 -18.21
CA ASP A 57 -0.55 7.47 -18.31
C ASP A 57 -0.51 6.04 -17.79
N ARG A 58 0.49 5.27 -18.22
CA ARG A 58 0.68 3.89 -17.74
C ARG A 58 0.91 3.81 -16.23
N VAL A 59 1.70 4.73 -15.66
CA VAL A 59 1.90 4.78 -14.20
C VAL A 59 0.59 5.08 -13.49
N ARG A 60 -0.22 6.02 -14.01
CA ARG A 60 -1.55 6.34 -13.45
C ARG A 60 -2.48 5.12 -13.47
N GLU A 61 -2.50 4.36 -14.56
CA GLU A 61 -3.32 3.16 -14.69
C GLU A 61 -2.94 2.10 -13.65
N ILE A 62 -1.64 1.79 -13.53
CA ILE A 62 -1.12 0.83 -12.56
C ILE A 62 -1.49 1.25 -11.13
N GLN A 63 -1.36 2.55 -10.81
CA GLN A 63 -1.70 3.07 -9.49
C GLN A 63 -3.20 3.00 -9.19
N SER A 64 -4.04 3.36 -10.16
CA SER A 64 -5.50 3.28 -10.03
C SER A 64 -5.93 1.84 -9.76
N ARG A 65 -5.37 0.89 -10.52
CA ARG A 65 -5.62 -0.54 -10.32
C ARG A 65 -5.09 -1.06 -8.98
N ALA A 66 -3.97 -0.54 -8.48
CA ALA A 66 -3.44 -0.88 -7.17
C ALA A 66 -4.35 -0.39 -6.03
N ILE A 67 -4.93 0.80 -6.16
CA ILE A 67 -5.93 1.31 -5.21
C ILE A 67 -7.17 0.42 -5.20
N GLU A 68 -7.70 0.07 -6.38
CA GLU A 68 -8.82 -0.86 -6.50
C GLU A 68 -8.51 -2.22 -5.86
N ALA A 69 -7.30 -2.75 -6.08
CA ALA A 69 -6.88 -4.02 -5.48
C ALA A 69 -6.90 -3.95 -3.95
N VAL A 70 -6.44 -2.85 -3.35
CA VAL A 70 -6.47 -2.64 -1.90
C VAL A 70 -7.90 -2.57 -1.38
N ILE A 71 -8.79 -1.86 -2.08
CA ILE A 71 -10.21 -1.73 -1.72
C ILE A 71 -10.93 -3.09 -1.78
N ASN A 72 -10.69 -3.85 -2.84
CA ASN A 72 -11.35 -5.13 -3.09
C ASN A 72 -10.68 -6.32 -2.37
N GLY A 73 -9.62 -6.09 -1.59
CA GLY A 73 -8.88 -7.16 -0.92
C GLY A 73 -8.24 -8.15 -1.90
N GLU A 74 -7.91 -7.68 -3.10
CA GLU A 74 -7.42 -8.53 -4.18
C GLU A 74 -5.97 -8.93 -3.97
N ARG A 75 -5.63 -10.05 -4.59
CA ARG A 75 -4.27 -10.57 -4.58
C ARG A 75 -3.37 -9.80 -5.57
N PRO A 76 -2.11 -9.49 -5.20
CA PRO A 76 -1.16 -8.80 -6.08
C PRO A 76 -0.92 -9.44 -7.45
N GLU A 77 -1.16 -10.74 -7.57
CA GLU A 77 -1.04 -11.51 -8.80
C GLU A 77 -1.93 -10.97 -9.93
N GLN A 78 -3.09 -10.38 -9.61
CA GLN A 78 -3.98 -9.81 -10.62
C GLN A 78 -3.37 -8.56 -11.28
N LEU A 79 -2.79 -7.66 -10.46
CA LEU A 79 -2.07 -6.49 -10.96
C LEU A 79 -0.81 -6.90 -11.74
N TYR A 80 -0.14 -7.98 -11.31
CA TYR A 80 0.98 -8.55 -12.07
C TYR A 80 0.56 -8.98 -13.47
N SER A 81 -0.55 -9.73 -13.62
CA SER A 81 -1.02 -10.20 -14.93
C SER A 81 -1.34 -9.02 -15.86
N MET A 82 -2.01 -7.99 -15.34
CA MET A 82 -2.28 -6.75 -16.07
C MET A 82 -0.99 -6.09 -16.57
N ILE A 83 0.03 -5.96 -15.71
CA ILE A 83 1.32 -5.37 -16.11
C ILE A 83 2.02 -6.26 -17.16
N MET A 84 1.91 -7.58 -17.07
CA MET A 84 2.51 -8.50 -18.05
C MET A 84 1.83 -8.44 -19.42
N GLU A 85 0.50 -8.31 -19.45
CA GLU A 85 -0.29 -8.23 -20.69
C GLU A 85 0.09 -7.02 -21.55
N SER A 86 0.63 -5.97 -20.93
CA SER A 86 1.15 -4.80 -21.65
C SER A 86 2.47 -5.05 -22.42
N GLY A 87 3.06 -6.24 -22.37
CA GLY A 87 4.14 -6.69 -23.28
C GLY A 87 5.55 -6.11 -23.06
N ASP A 88 5.70 -4.94 -22.42
CA ASP A 88 6.99 -4.24 -22.34
C ASP A 88 7.84 -4.54 -21.09
N VAL A 89 7.43 -5.48 -20.23
CA VAL A 89 8.03 -5.63 -18.90
C VAL A 89 8.37 -7.10 -18.61
N ALA A 90 9.64 -7.35 -18.27
CA ALA A 90 10.07 -8.67 -17.81
C ALA A 90 9.33 -9.09 -16.54
N ALA A 91 9.00 -10.39 -16.41
CA ALA A 91 8.17 -10.92 -15.32
C ALA A 91 8.62 -10.53 -13.90
N GLY A 92 9.94 -10.59 -13.64
CA GLY A 92 10.49 -10.16 -12.34
C GLY A 92 10.24 -8.68 -12.04
N ARG A 93 10.31 -7.82 -13.07
CA ARG A 93 10.04 -6.39 -12.95
C ARG A 93 8.54 -6.12 -12.78
N ALA A 94 7.67 -6.81 -13.52
CA ALA A 94 6.23 -6.69 -13.37
C ALA A 94 5.78 -7.06 -11.95
N LYS A 95 6.32 -8.14 -11.40
CA LYS A 95 6.06 -8.57 -10.01
C LYS A 95 6.52 -7.54 -8.98
N MET A 96 7.73 -6.98 -9.17
CA MET A 96 8.24 -5.92 -8.30
C MET A 96 7.32 -4.69 -8.33
N ILE A 97 6.94 -4.23 -9.52
CA ILE A 97 6.05 -3.07 -9.70
C ILE A 97 4.72 -3.32 -9.00
N ALA A 98 4.05 -4.45 -9.29
CA ALA A 98 2.75 -4.78 -8.68
C ALA A 98 2.81 -4.73 -7.14
N ARG A 99 3.81 -5.38 -6.54
CA ARG A 99 3.99 -5.39 -5.07
C ARG A 99 4.25 -3.99 -4.51
N THR A 100 5.02 -3.18 -5.24
CA THR A 100 5.39 -1.83 -4.80
C THR A 100 4.19 -0.89 -4.85
N GLU A 101 3.41 -0.92 -5.93
CA GLU A 101 2.25 -0.04 -6.07
C GLU A 101 1.11 -0.43 -5.12
N ILE A 102 0.92 -1.72 -4.83
CA ILE A 102 -0.01 -2.17 -3.77
C ILE A 102 0.47 -1.72 -2.38
N GLY A 103 1.78 -1.82 -2.11
CA GLY A 103 2.37 -1.34 -0.86
C GLY A 103 2.18 0.17 -0.68
N ARG A 104 2.35 0.94 -1.75
CA ARG A 104 2.11 2.40 -1.78
C ARG A 104 0.64 2.75 -1.58
N ALA A 105 -0.27 2.07 -2.27
CA ALA A 105 -1.71 2.29 -2.11
C ALA A 105 -2.16 1.98 -0.67
N THR A 106 -1.71 0.86 -0.10
CA THR A 106 -1.95 0.49 1.30
C THR A 106 -1.37 1.52 2.27
N GLY A 107 -0.14 1.98 2.01
CA GLY A 107 0.54 3.00 2.80
C GLY A 107 -0.19 4.34 2.78
N ALA A 108 -0.66 4.78 1.61
CA ALA A 108 -1.42 6.01 1.43
C ALA A 108 -2.78 5.96 2.16
N LEU A 109 -3.48 4.82 2.09
CA LEU A 109 -4.70 4.60 2.86
C LEU A 109 -4.44 4.64 4.37
N THR A 110 -3.38 3.98 4.82
CA THR A 110 -2.99 3.95 6.23
C THR A 110 -2.64 5.35 6.73
N GLN A 111 -1.83 6.10 5.97
CA GLN A 111 -1.44 7.47 6.30
C GLN A 111 -2.67 8.39 6.38
N ALA A 112 -3.57 8.35 5.40
CA ALA A 112 -4.77 9.19 5.41
C ALA A 112 -5.65 8.91 6.64
N ARG A 113 -5.88 7.63 6.97
CA ARG A 113 -6.63 7.23 8.17
C ARG A 113 -5.93 7.66 9.46
N ALA A 114 -4.62 7.49 9.54
CA ALA A 114 -3.82 7.88 10.69
C ALA A 114 -3.88 9.39 10.93
N LEU A 115 -3.70 10.20 9.88
CA LEU A 115 -3.80 11.65 9.95
C LEU A 115 -5.20 12.10 10.38
N ALA A 116 -6.25 11.44 9.90
CA ALA A 116 -7.63 11.76 10.27
C ALA A 116 -7.91 11.60 11.78
N VAL A 117 -7.20 10.69 12.46
CA VAL A 117 -7.29 10.50 13.92
C VAL A 117 -6.21 11.27 14.69
N GLY A 118 -5.46 12.15 14.02
CA GLY A 118 -4.44 12.99 14.64
C GLY A 118 -3.10 12.30 14.92
N SER A 119 -2.82 11.15 14.29
CA SER A 119 -1.52 10.50 14.38
C SER A 119 -0.47 11.28 13.57
N GLU A 120 0.66 11.60 14.20
CA GLU A 120 1.77 12.28 13.53
C GLU A 120 2.72 11.32 12.80
N GLY A 121 2.68 10.02 13.13
CA GLY A 121 3.64 9.06 12.61
C GLY A 121 3.44 7.65 13.15
N TYR A 122 4.48 6.84 12.97
CA TYR A 122 4.45 5.41 13.29
C TYR A 122 5.84 4.89 13.69
N PHE A 123 5.88 3.74 14.37
CA PHE A 123 7.11 3.00 14.59
C PHE A 123 7.38 2.05 13.42
N TRP A 124 8.58 2.11 12.86
CA TRP A 124 8.94 1.30 11.70
C TRP A 124 9.23 -0.15 12.10
N ARG A 125 8.37 -1.08 11.69
CA ARG A 125 8.55 -2.51 11.95
C ARG A 125 9.13 -3.23 10.73
N ILE A 126 9.84 -4.32 10.96
CA ILE A 126 10.53 -5.09 9.92
C ILE A 126 10.03 -6.53 9.88
N GLU A 127 10.03 -7.16 8.70
CA GLU A 127 9.69 -8.59 8.53
C GLU A 127 10.64 -9.49 9.33
N GLY A 128 11.87 -9.05 9.56
CA GLY A 128 12.93 -9.85 10.18
C GLY A 128 13.88 -10.39 9.13
N TYR A 129 13.97 -11.71 8.97
CA TYR A 129 14.87 -12.33 8.01
C TYR A 129 14.54 -11.89 6.57
N GLY A 130 15.57 -11.60 5.76
CA GLY A 130 15.39 -11.10 4.39
C GLY A 130 15.17 -9.58 4.28
N THR A 131 15.07 -8.85 5.41
CA THR A 131 15.06 -7.38 5.39
C THR A 131 16.40 -6.84 4.89
N ARG A 132 16.44 -5.76 4.09
CA ARG A 132 17.68 -5.11 3.65
C ARG A 132 18.37 -4.38 4.81
N ASP A 133 19.68 -4.12 4.73
CA ASP A 133 20.42 -3.43 5.80
C ASP A 133 19.87 -2.03 6.10
N SER A 134 19.68 -1.19 5.08
CA SER A 134 19.08 0.15 5.22
C SER A 134 17.74 0.12 5.96
N HIS A 135 16.92 -0.90 5.70
CA HIS A 135 15.64 -1.12 6.38
C HIS A 135 15.79 -1.67 7.80
N ARG A 136 16.79 -2.52 8.07
CA ARG A 136 17.10 -3.01 9.42
C ARG A 136 17.46 -1.85 10.36
N TRP A 137 18.20 -0.87 9.87
CA TRP A 137 18.54 0.35 10.63
C TRP A 137 17.32 1.20 11.02
N MET A 138 16.16 0.96 10.40
CA MET A 138 14.92 1.65 10.75
C MET A 138 14.11 0.96 11.84
N LYS A 139 14.46 -0.27 12.22
CA LYS A 139 13.71 -1.04 13.23
C LYS A 139 13.45 -0.19 14.48
N ASP A 140 12.17 -0.09 14.83
CA ASP A 140 11.64 0.60 16.02
C ASP A 140 11.90 2.11 16.05
N LYS A 141 12.37 2.71 14.95
CA LYS A 141 12.47 4.17 14.84
C LYS A 141 11.10 4.77 14.56
N PHE A 142 10.83 5.90 15.21
CA PHE A 142 9.65 6.70 14.92
C PHE A 142 9.84 7.48 13.62
N VAL A 143 8.86 7.39 12.71
CA VAL A 143 8.84 8.09 11.42
C VAL A 143 7.57 8.91 11.35
N ARG A 144 7.73 10.21 11.09
CA ARG A 144 6.60 11.11 10.86
C ARG A 144 6.04 10.92 9.46
N TRP A 145 4.73 11.09 9.30
CA TRP A 145 4.07 11.03 7.99
C TRP A 145 4.53 12.13 7.03
N ASP A 146 4.98 13.27 7.56
CA ASP A 146 5.48 14.41 6.78
C ASP A 146 6.98 14.36 6.45
N ASN A 147 7.71 13.41 7.04
CA ASN A 147 9.17 13.30 6.91
C ASN A 147 9.62 11.83 6.73
N PRO A 148 9.28 11.19 5.60
CA PRO A 148 9.74 9.84 5.29
C PRO A 148 11.28 9.76 5.19
N PRO A 149 11.89 8.64 5.62
CA PRO A 149 13.32 8.44 5.47
C PRO A 149 13.70 8.20 4.00
N THR A 150 14.98 8.41 3.69
CA THR A 150 15.59 8.00 2.42
C THR A 150 16.43 6.75 2.64
N LEU A 151 16.03 5.65 1.99
CA LEU A 151 16.66 4.33 2.08
C LEU A 151 16.91 3.83 0.66
N ASP A 152 18.07 3.22 0.41
CA ASP A 152 18.43 2.71 -0.93
C ASP A 152 18.26 3.77 -2.04
N SER A 153 18.62 5.02 -1.74
CA SER A 153 18.47 6.19 -2.62
C SER A 153 17.02 6.53 -3.01
N LEU A 154 16.04 6.03 -2.26
CA LEU A 154 14.62 6.28 -2.47
C LEU A 154 13.98 6.79 -1.17
N THR A 155 13.18 7.84 -1.27
CA THR A 155 12.41 8.37 -0.14
C THR A 155 11.06 7.68 -0.06
N GLY A 156 10.72 7.11 1.09
CA GLY A 156 9.43 6.44 1.25
C GLY A 156 9.17 5.87 2.64
N HIS A 157 7.89 5.59 2.91
CA HIS A 157 7.43 4.97 4.15
C HIS A 157 7.64 3.45 4.16
N ALA A 158 7.45 2.84 5.33
CA ALA A 158 7.52 1.40 5.51
C ALA A 158 6.50 0.72 4.58
N GLY A 159 6.95 -0.30 3.84
CA GLY A 159 6.11 -1.01 2.87
C GLY A 159 5.93 -0.31 1.52
N CYS A 160 6.40 0.93 1.35
CA CYS A 160 6.21 1.72 0.12
C CYS A 160 7.42 1.70 -0.84
N LEU A 161 8.53 1.09 -0.43
CA LEU A 161 9.74 0.94 -1.24
C LEU A 161 9.75 -0.40 -2.03
N PRO A 162 10.51 -0.50 -3.14
CA PRO A 162 10.56 -1.73 -3.93
C PRO A 162 10.84 -2.98 -3.09
N ASN A 163 9.99 -4.00 -3.23
CA ASN A 163 10.04 -5.27 -2.49
C ASN A 163 10.10 -5.13 -0.96
N CYS A 164 9.71 -3.98 -0.42
CA CYS A 164 9.69 -3.76 1.02
C CYS A 164 8.53 -4.54 1.66
N LYS A 165 8.82 -5.22 2.76
CA LYS A 165 7.83 -5.91 3.59
C LYS A 165 7.81 -5.40 5.04
N CYS A 166 8.45 -4.26 5.28
CA CYS A 166 8.29 -3.48 6.51
C CYS A 166 6.88 -2.92 6.57
N TRP A 167 6.39 -2.57 7.76
CA TRP A 167 5.07 -1.96 7.91
C TRP A 167 5.08 -0.84 8.96
N PRO A 168 4.17 0.13 8.83
CA PRO A 168 3.97 1.15 9.84
C PRO A 168 3.15 0.60 11.01
N ASP A 169 3.71 0.63 12.21
CA ASP A 169 2.95 0.44 13.45
C ASP A 169 2.50 1.80 13.96
N VAL A 170 1.28 2.19 13.56
CA VAL A 170 0.77 3.55 13.68
C VAL A 170 0.65 3.95 15.15
N GLN A 171 1.25 5.09 15.51
CA GLN A 171 1.06 5.65 16.84
C GLN A 171 -0.29 6.35 16.89
N ILE A 172 -1.26 5.75 17.57
CA ILE A 172 -2.56 6.38 17.82
C ILE A 172 -2.44 7.32 19.03
N PRO A 173 -2.77 8.61 18.89
CA PRO A 173 -2.75 9.52 20.03
C PRO A 173 -3.80 9.11 21.06
N GLY A 174 -3.53 9.43 22.33
CA GLY A 174 -4.52 9.22 23.39
C GLY A 174 -5.80 10.04 23.18
N PRO A 175 -6.89 9.72 23.89
CA PRO A 175 -8.11 10.51 23.84
C PRO A 175 -7.81 11.97 24.20
N ARG A 176 -8.33 12.91 23.41
CA ARG A 176 -8.33 14.32 23.78
C ARG A 176 -9.51 14.52 24.74
N PHE A 177 -9.21 14.78 26.02
CA PHE A 177 -10.19 15.16 27.04
C PHE A 177 -10.35 16.68 27.10
#